data_AF-A0AAW6NJM6-F1
#
_entry.id   AF-A0AAW6NJM6-F1
#
_cell.length_a   1.000
_cell.length_b   1.000
_cell.length_c   1.000
_cell.angle_alpha   90.00
_cell.angle_beta   90.00
_cell.angle_gamma   90.00
#
_symmetry.space_group_name_H-M   'P 1'
#
loop_
_entity.id
_entity.type
_entity.pdbx_description
1 polymer ?
#
loop_
_entity_poly.entity_id
_entity_poly.type
_entity_poly.pdbx_seq_one_letter_code
_entity_poly.pdbx_strand_id
1 'polypeptide(L)'
;QATRACHGLFPKRVLMEVIFQLASRSNISAIFAVSDEGHVFRALRYRLSKGRHFHASYDEFWEGLNGKKLSPFCWQLPLQMERKALEEIASKKRAEYRRRFALLDDIAASVQARIDPAVVSGKIQTKI
;
A
#
# COMPACT_ATOMS: atom_id res chain seq x y z
N GLN A 1 9.72 -7.14 -15.95
CA GLN A 1 9.16 -6.03 -16.75
C GLN A 1 8.41 -5.00 -15.92
N ALA A 2 7.52 -5.38 -14.98
CA ALA A 2 6.73 -4.45 -14.17
C ALA A 2 7.54 -3.40 -13.36
N THR A 3 8.64 -3.78 -12.72
CA THR A 3 9.48 -2.82 -11.97
C THR A 3 10.15 -1.77 -12.85
N ARG A 4 10.45 -2.05 -14.12
CA ARG A 4 10.96 -1.02 -15.05
C ARG A 4 9.88 -0.02 -15.44
N ALA A 5 8.65 -0.50 -15.67
CA ALA A 5 7.49 0.33 -15.99
C ALA A 5 7.11 1.26 -14.83
N CYS A 6 7.34 0.82 -13.58
CA CYS A 6 7.10 1.64 -12.39
C CYS A 6 8.36 2.40 -11.93
N HIS A 7 9.37 2.61 -12.79
CA HIS A 7 10.60 3.34 -12.45
C HIS A 7 11.33 2.82 -11.19
N GLY A 8 11.30 1.51 -10.98
CA GLY A 8 11.88 0.84 -9.81
C GLY A 8 10.96 0.73 -8.61
N LEU A 9 9.71 1.24 -8.67
CA LEU A 9 8.68 0.94 -7.68
C LEU A 9 8.19 -0.50 -7.82
N PHE A 10 8.00 -1.16 -6.68
CA PHE A 10 7.36 -2.47 -6.64
C PHE A 10 5.85 -2.31 -6.85
N PRO A 11 5.17 -3.18 -7.63
CA PRO A 11 3.73 -3.10 -7.85
C PRO A 11 2.89 -3.06 -6.56
N LYS A 12 3.31 -3.78 -5.51
CA LYS A 12 2.68 -3.72 -4.18
C LYS A 12 2.68 -2.30 -3.58
N ARG A 13 3.70 -1.48 -3.85
CA ARG A 13 3.77 -0.08 -3.38
C ARG A 13 2.84 0.83 -4.18
N VAL A 14 2.67 0.57 -5.47
CA VAL A 14 1.71 1.28 -6.32
C VAL A 14 0.27 1.03 -5.83
N LEU A 15 -0.05 -0.21 -5.48
CA LEU A 15 -1.35 -0.54 -4.88
C LEU A 15 -1.60 0.20 -3.56
N MET A 16 -0.58 0.29 -2.70
CA MET A 16 -0.69 1.01 -1.44
C MET A 16 -0.95 2.51 -1.62
N GLU A 17 -0.41 3.13 -2.68
CA GLU A 17 -0.76 4.51 -3.01
C GLU A 17 -2.26 4.68 -3.22
N VAL A 18 -2.88 3.78 -4.02
CA VAL A 18 -4.33 3.81 -4.24
C VAL A 18 -5.10 3.65 -2.93
N ILE A 19 -4.68 2.72 -2.06
CA ILE A 19 -5.32 2.50 -0.75
C ILE A 19 -5.21 3.74 0.14
N PHE A 20 -4.05 4.42 0.16
CA PHE A 20 -3.87 5.64 0.94
C PHE A 20 -4.72 6.79 0.39
N GLN A 21 -4.83 6.94 -0.93
CA GLN A 21 -5.71 7.92 -1.55
C GLN A 21 -7.19 7.63 -1.26
N LEU A 22 -7.58 6.36 -1.20
CA LEU A 22 -8.92 5.96 -0.75
C LEU A 22 -9.17 6.33 0.71
N ALA A 23 -8.20 6.03 1.58
CA ALA A 23 -8.30 6.31 3.01
C ALA A 23 -8.39 7.80 3.28
N SER A 24 -7.58 8.65 2.61
CA SER A 24 -7.59 10.10 2.81
C SER A 24 -8.89 10.78 2.38
N ARG A 25 -9.64 10.15 1.47
CA ARG A 25 -10.95 10.63 0.98
C ARG A 25 -12.14 9.99 1.69
N SER A 26 -11.86 9.02 2.55
CA SER A 26 -12.87 8.33 3.36
C SER A 26 -12.71 8.74 4.82
N ASN A 27 -13.70 8.44 5.67
CA ASN A 27 -13.57 8.65 7.11
C ASN A 27 -12.73 7.54 7.79
N ILE A 28 -11.62 7.13 7.17
CA ILE A 28 -10.75 6.06 7.64
C ILE A 28 -9.62 6.69 8.46
N SER A 29 -9.57 6.35 9.76
CA SER A 29 -8.58 6.88 10.70
C SER A 29 -7.41 5.92 10.99
N ALA A 30 -7.49 4.66 10.55
CA ALA A 30 -6.44 3.68 10.74
C ALA A 30 -6.47 2.58 9.67
N ILE A 31 -5.28 2.08 9.31
CA ILE A 31 -5.09 0.93 8.44
C ILE A 31 -4.27 -0.10 9.21
N PHE A 32 -4.77 -1.33 9.28
CA PHE A 32 -4.08 -2.46 9.91
C PHE A 32 -3.71 -3.52 8.88
N ALA A 33 -2.57 -4.17 9.09
CA ALA A 33 -2.07 -5.22 8.21
C ALA A 33 -1.60 -6.44 9.02
N VAL A 34 -1.74 -7.61 8.42
CA VAL A 34 -1.33 -8.89 9.02
C VAL A 34 0.18 -9.05 8.84
N SER A 35 0.87 -9.56 9.86
CA SER A 35 2.29 -9.88 9.80
C SER A 35 2.56 -11.21 9.08
N ASP A 36 3.83 -11.54 8.87
CA ASP A 36 4.21 -12.87 8.39
C ASP A 36 3.69 -14.01 9.30
N GLU A 37 3.73 -13.82 10.62
CA GLU A 37 3.25 -14.81 11.60
C GLU A 37 1.73 -14.89 11.68
N GLY A 38 1.03 -13.78 11.42
CA GLY A 38 -0.43 -13.75 11.37
C GLY A 38 -0.99 -14.36 10.06
N HIS A 39 -0.13 -14.66 9.09
CA HIS A 39 -0.56 -15.15 7.79
C HIS A 39 -1.15 -16.57 7.88
N VAL A 40 -2.30 -16.81 7.25
CA VAL A 40 -3.05 -18.07 7.34
C VAL A 40 -2.22 -19.31 6.95
N PHE A 41 -1.30 -19.17 5.98
CA PHE A 41 -0.42 -20.27 5.56
C PHE A 41 0.71 -20.60 6.53
N ARG A 42 0.93 -19.78 7.57
CA ARG A 42 1.82 -20.10 8.68
C ARG A 42 1.11 -20.82 9.84
N ALA A 43 -0.21 -20.97 9.78
CA ALA A 43 -0.95 -21.78 10.75
C ALA A 43 -0.47 -23.25 10.72
N LEU A 44 -0.50 -23.90 11.89
CA LEU A 44 0.01 -25.27 12.11
C LEU A 44 -0.49 -26.27 11.05
N ARG A 45 -1.76 -26.12 10.63
CA ARG A 45 -2.46 -26.94 9.64
C ARG A 45 -1.79 -26.94 8.25
N TYR A 46 -1.14 -25.86 7.84
CA TYR A 46 -0.56 -25.69 6.49
C TYR A 46 0.97 -25.73 6.48
N ARG A 47 1.60 -25.82 7.65
CA ARG A 47 3.06 -25.78 7.82
C ARG A 47 3.79 -26.87 7.05
N LEU A 48 3.21 -28.08 6.96
CA LEU A 48 3.81 -29.22 6.27
C LEU A 48 3.44 -29.32 4.77
N SER A 49 2.38 -28.64 4.32
CA SER A 49 1.87 -28.77 2.94
C SER A 49 2.09 -27.54 2.06
N LYS A 50 2.20 -26.34 2.65
CA LYS A 50 2.21 -25.05 1.92
C LYS A 50 3.27 -24.07 2.41
N GLY A 51 3.91 -24.32 3.56
CA GLY A 51 4.89 -23.41 4.16
C GLY A 51 6.10 -23.08 3.27
N ARG A 52 6.48 -23.98 2.36
CA ARG A 52 7.64 -23.82 1.44
C ARG A 52 7.37 -22.95 0.21
N HIS A 53 6.14 -22.49 -0.01
CA HIS A 53 5.75 -21.71 -1.19
C HIS A 53 5.48 -20.22 -0.89
N PHE A 54 5.70 -19.79 0.34
CA PHE A 54 5.47 -18.40 0.75
C PHE A 54 6.79 -17.60 0.65
N HIS A 55 6.96 -16.89 -0.47
CA HIS A 55 8.18 -16.12 -0.77
C HIS A 55 8.05 -14.61 -0.51
N ALA A 56 6.88 -14.13 -0.03
CA ALA A 56 6.64 -12.72 0.21
C ALA A 56 6.76 -12.42 1.71
N SER A 57 7.76 -11.65 2.13
CA SER A 57 7.73 -11.10 3.50
C SER A 57 6.79 -9.90 3.56
N TYR A 58 5.77 -10.03 4.40
CA TYR A 58 4.82 -8.98 4.75
C TYR A 58 5.48 -8.00 5.70
N ASP A 59 6.23 -8.52 6.69
CA ASP A 59 6.92 -7.69 7.67
C ASP A 59 7.93 -6.74 7.02
N GLU A 60 8.81 -7.25 6.14
CA GLU A 60 9.76 -6.39 5.39
C GLU A 60 9.02 -5.35 4.53
N PHE A 61 7.83 -5.70 4.00
CA PHE A 61 7.06 -4.77 3.19
C PHE A 61 6.43 -3.66 4.01
N TRP A 62 5.81 -4.00 5.15
CA TRP A 62 5.18 -3.03 6.05
C TRP A 62 6.21 -2.12 6.68
N GLU A 63 7.37 -2.66 7.07
CA GLU A 63 8.51 -1.87 7.55
C GLU A 63 8.97 -0.86 6.49
N GLY A 64 9.10 -1.29 5.23
CA GLY A 64 9.47 -0.41 4.10
C GLY A 64 8.44 0.69 3.75
N LEU A 65 7.24 0.63 4.35
CA LEU A 65 6.20 1.66 4.28
C LEU A 65 6.09 2.49 5.58
N ASN A 66 7.07 2.36 6.48
CA ASN A 66 7.06 2.97 7.82
C ASN A 66 5.86 2.51 8.67
N GLY A 67 5.41 1.28 8.48
CA GLY A 67 4.46 0.64 9.37
C GLY A 67 5.02 0.48 10.79
N LYS A 68 4.14 0.49 11.78
CA LYS A 68 4.46 0.23 13.19
C LYS A 68 3.96 -1.15 13.59
N LYS A 69 4.84 -2.04 14.04
CA LYS A 69 4.45 -3.36 14.55
C LYS A 69 3.73 -3.17 15.88
N LEU A 70 2.47 -3.60 15.97
CA LEU A 70 1.65 -3.52 17.18
C LEU A 70 1.72 -4.80 18.01
N SER A 71 1.93 -5.93 17.34
CA SER A 71 2.06 -7.26 17.97
C SER A 71 2.80 -8.21 17.03
N PRO A 72 3.09 -9.46 17.44
CA PRO A 72 3.66 -10.46 16.54
C PRO A 72 2.81 -10.70 15.28
N PHE A 73 1.50 -10.43 15.35
CA PHE A 73 0.52 -10.75 14.30
C PHE A 73 0.01 -9.53 13.51
N CYS A 74 0.25 -8.31 14.00
CA CYS A 74 -0.43 -7.11 13.51
C CYS A 74 0.52 -5.90 13.37
N TRP A 75 0.33 -5.17 12.29
CA TRP A 75 0.96 -3.89 11.97
C TRP A 75 -0.09 -2.79 11.81
N GLN A 76 0.27 -1.57 12.18
CA GLN A 76 -0.45 -0.35 11.83
C GLN A 76 0.31 0.38 10.73
N LEU A 77 -0.36 0.69 9.63
CA LEU A 77 0.22 1.42 8.50
C LEU A 77 -0.07 2.92 8.62
N PRO A 78 0.76 3.80 8.02
CA PRO A 78 0.42 5.21 7.90
C PRO A 78 -0.82 5.39 7.01
N LEU A 79 -1.46 6.56 7.10
CA LEU A 79 -2.60 6.91 6.23
C LEU A 79 -2.17 7.54 4.89
N GLN A 80 -0.87 7.77 4.71
CA GLN A 80 -0.29 8.33 3.50
C GLN A 80 1.12 7.80 3.28
N MET A 81 1.57 7.79 2.02
CA MET A 81 2.94 7.44 1.71
C MET A 81 3.88 8.59 2.07
N GLU A 82 4.97 8.28 2.75
CA GLU A 82 6.03 9.26 2.99
C GLU A 82 6.72 9.63 1.68
N ARG A 83 6.80 10.93 1.39
CA ARG A 83 7.51 11.49 0.24
C ARG A 83 8.73 12.27 0.72
N LYS A 84 9.91 11.73 0.45
CA LYS A 84 11.19 12.40 0.77
C LYS A 84 11.41 13.61 -0.15
N ALA A 85 12.03 14.65 0.40
CA ALA A 85 12.46 15.80 -0.38
C ALA A 85 13.51 15.36 -1.41
N LEU A 86 13.52 15.96 -2.61
CA LEU A 86 14.48 15.56 -3.66
C LEU A 86 15.92 15.91 -3.27
N GLU A 87 16.08 16.92 -2.41
CA GLU A 87 17.34 17.42 -1.88
C GLU A 87 18.02 16.36 -1.02
N GLU A 88 17.25 15.64 -0.21
CA GLU A 88 17.69 14.54 0.66
C GLU A 88 18.09 13.27 -0.13
N ILE A 89 17.65 13.17 -1.37
CA ILE A 89 17.96 12.04 -2.24
C ILE A 89 19.31 12.30 -2.92
N ALA A 90 20.21 11.30 -2.85
CA ALA A 90 21.50 11.35 -3.52
C ALA A 90 21.33 11.73 -5.00
N SER A 91 22.13 12.68 -5.50
CA SER A 91 21.98 13.30 -6.84
C SER A 91 21.76 12.26 -7.96
N LYS A 92 22.55 11.19 -7.97
CA LYS A 92 22.46 10.08 -8.96
C LYS A 92 21.11 9.35 -8.99
N LYS A 93 20.30 9.44 -7.93
CA LYS A 93 18.97 8.81 -7.79
C LYS A 93 17.82 9.79 -8.00
N ARG A 94 18.05 11.10 -8.02
CA ARG A 94 16.99 12.13 -8.12
C ARG A 94 16.16 12.01 -9.39
N ALA A 95 16.78 11.67 -10.53
CA ALA A 95 16.05 11.48 -11.78
C ALA A 95 15.06 10.30 -11.71
N GLU A 96 15.46 9.19 -11.08
CA GLU A 96 14.60 8.03 -10.85
C GLU A 96 13.43 8.38 -9.91
N TYR A 97 13.72 9.04 -8.79
CA TYR A 97 12.70 9.45 -7.83
C TYR A 97 11.72 10.48 -8.38
N ARG A 98 12.17 11.42 -9.21
CA ARG A 98 11.26 12.33 -9.92
C ARG A 98 10.23 11.58 -10.76
N ARG A 99 10.66 10.57 -11.53
CA ARG A 99 9.75 9.74 -12.33
C ARG A 99 8.80 8.91 -11.46
N ARG A 100 9.31 8.35 -10.35
CA ARG A 100 8.47 7.63 -9.37
C ARG A 100 7.38 8.52 -8.81
N PHE A 101 7.77 9.73 -8.39
CA PHE A 101 6.84 10.70 -7.81
C PHE A 101 5.82 11.18 -8.84
N ALA A 102 6.22 11.46 -10.08
CA ALA A 102 5.28 11.79 -11.16
C ALA A 102 4.26 10.67 -11.39
N LEU A 103 4.68 9.40 -11.39
CA LEU A 103 3.76 8.27 -11.50
C LEU A 103 2.77 8.20 -10.33
N LEU A 104 3.22 8.45 -9.10
CA LEU A 104 2.33 8.46 -7.93
C LEU A 104 1.34 9.63 -8.00
N ASP A 105 1.78 10.80 -8.47
CA ASP A 105 0.94 11.98 -8.69
C ASP A 105 -0.15 11.70 -9.76
N ASP A 106 0.23 11.06 -10.87
CA ASP A 106 -0.71 10.64 -11.93
C ASP A 106 -1.77 9.65 -11.42
N ILE A 107 -1.35 8.72 -10.55
CA ILE A 107 -2.26 7.76 -9.89
C ILE A 107 -3.20 8.49 -8.94
N ALA A 108 -2.67 9.39 -8.09
CA ALA A 108 -3.49 10.15 -7.16
C ALA A 108 -4.54 10.99 -7.90
N ALA A 109 -4.17 11.67 -8.98
CA ALA A 109 -5.09 12.41 -9.84
C ALA A 109 -6.13 11.50 -10.49
N SER A 110 -5.69 10.33 -10.98
CA SER A 110 -6.55 9.31 -11.59
C SER A 110 -7.57 8.71 -10.62
N VAL A 111 -7.17 8.48 -9.37
CA VAL A 111 -8.06 8.00 -8.29
C VAL A 111 -9.03 9.12 -7.94
N GLN A 112 -8.55 10.34 -7.77
CA GLN A 112 -9.40 11.49 -7.46
C GLN A 112 -10.52 11.68 -8.48
N ALA A 113 -10.19 11.69 -9.77
CA ALA A 113 -11.17 11.87 -10.84
C ALA A 113 -12.25 10.79 -10.88
N ARG A 114 -11.98 9.60 -10.33
CA ARG A 114 -12.91 8.46 -10.34
C ARG A 114 -13.73 8.33 -9.05
N ILE A 115 -13.32 9.00 -7.99
CA ILE A 115 -13.91 8.89 -6.64
C ILE A 115 -14.74 10.12 -6.27
N ASP A 116 -14.95 11.03 -7.22
CA ASP A 116 -15.84 12.18 -7.04
C ASP A 116 -17.24 11.76 -6.53
N PRO A 117 -17.82 12.55 -5.60
CA PRO A 117 -18.84 12.11 -4.64
C PRO A 117 -20.21 11.72 -5.23
N ALA A 118 -20.42 11.91 -6.53
CA ALA A 118 -21.66 11.50 -7.19
C ALA A 118 -21.82 9.96 -7.29
N VAL A 119 -20.72 9.19 -7.23
CA VAL A 119 -20.75 7.73 -7.41
C VAL A 119 -20.85 6.97 -6.07
N VAL A 120 -20.38 7.55 -4.96
CA VAL A 120 -20.42 6.91 -3.63
C VAL A 120 -21.77 7.13 -2.93
N SER A 121 -22.58 8.12 -3.36
CA SER A 121 -23.98 8.29 -2.92
C SER A 121 -24.94 7.35 -3.67
N GLY A 122 -24.57 6.07 -3.76
CA GLY A 122 -25.52 5.01 -4.06
C GLY A 122 -26.49 4.89 -2.90
N LYS A 123 -27.58 5.66 -2.95
CA LYS A 123 -28.76 5.49 -2.10
C LYS A 123 -29.15 4.01 -2.13
N ILE A 124 -28.89 3.28 -1.05
CA ILE A 124 -29.59 2.04 -0.78
C ILE A 124 -31.01 2.46 -0.40
N GLN A 125 -31.89 2.61 -1.39
CA GLN A 125 -33.34 2.64 -1.16
C GLN A 125 -33.75 1.22 -0.77
N THR A 126 -33.64 0.89 0.52
CA THR A 126 -34.41 -0.21 1.10
C THR A 126 -35.80 0.34 1.38
N LYS A 127 -36.75 0.09 0.47
CA LYS A 127 -38.18 0.16 0.81
C LYS A 127 -38.49 -1.00 1.75
N ILE A 128 -39.03 -0.69 2.92
CA ILE A 128 -39.90 -1.59 3.70
C ILE A 128 -41.33 -1.16 3.39
#